data_AF-A0A2W5Z8I4-F1
#
_entry.id   AF-A0A2W5Z8I4-F1
#
_cell.length_a   1.000
_cell.length_b   1.000
_cell.length_c   1.000
_cell.angle_alpha   90.00
_cell.angle_beta   90.00
_cell.angle_gamma   90.00
#
_symmetry.space_group_name_H-M   'P 1'
#
loop_
_entity.id
_entity.type
_entity.pdbx_description
1 polymer ?
#
loop_
_entity_poly.entity_id
_entity_poly.type
_entity_poly.pdbx_seq_one_letter_code
_entity_poly.pdbx_strand_id
1 'polypeptide(L)'
;MTIAILDQLTHAGLTVTVRQDGRLAVSPRSGITSQLDAVIRDHASELRAALSATPSRWTHDPRPDLNDDAALWARLLPLAWGRDGSDRCGVYGSLLGMRCLGVQLVPGGRTLRLHARTGPPGDPPGWVTPEQYREERRRWLDPHREAVIALLEAAGS
;
A
#
# COMPACT_ATOMS: atom_id res chain seq x y z
N MET A 1 0.85 8.29 23.85
CA MET A 1 2.16 7.88 24.39
C MET A 1 3.01 7.17 23.34
N THR A 2 2.47 6.18 22.62
CA THR A 2 3.20 5.38 21.62
C THR A 2 3.78 6.16 20.44
N ILE A 3 3.12 7.24 19.98
CA ILE A 3 3.65 8.14 18.92
C ILE A 3 4.98 8.79 19.37
N ALA A 4 5.06 9.23 20.62
CA ALA A 4 6.26 9.88 21.15
C ALA A 4 7.48 8.92 21.22
N ILE A 5 7.23 7.62 21.42
CA ILE A 5 8.30 6.60 21.46
C ILE A 5 8.83 6.32 20.05
N LEU A 6 7.95 6.21 19.05
CA LEU A 6 8.37 6.06 17.65
C LEU A 6 9.14 7.30 17.16
N ASP A 7 8.70 8.50 17.54
CA ASP A 7 9.40 9.75 17.22
C ASP A 7 10.79 9.81 17.86
N GLN A 8 10.92 9.39 19.13
CA GLN A 8 12.21 9.30 19.81
C GLN A 8 13.16 8.33 19.11
N LEU A 9 12.68 7.13 18.75
CA LEU A 9 13.50 6.13 18.05
C LEU A 9 13.91 6.63 16.65
N THR A 10 13.01 7.31 15.94
CA THR A 10 13.29 7.90 14.63
C THR A 10 14.32 9.03 14.71
N HIS A 11 14.20 9.91 15.71
CA HIS A 11 15.20 10.96 15.98
C HIS A 11 16.57 10.39 16.33
N ALA A 12 16.62 9.22 16.97
CA ALA A 12 17.85 8.48 17.21
C ALA A 12 18.41 7.78 15.96
N GLY A 13 17.78 7.97 14.79
CA GLY A 13 18.18 7.34 13.52
C GLY A 13 17.80 5.86 13.42
N LEU A 14 16.90 5.37 14.29
CA LEU A 14 16.44 3.99 14.29
C LEU A 14 15.14 3.83 13.52
N THR A 15 15.07 2.77 12.74
CA THR A 15 13.84 2.28 12.11
C THR A 15 13.36 1.06 12.87
N VAL A 16 12.08 1.08 13.28
CA VAL A 16 11.40 -0.04 13.94
C VAL A 16 10.34 -0.61 13.02
N THR A 17 10.32 -1.93 12.87
CA THR A 17 9.34 -2.67 12.05
C THR A 17 8.83 -3.90 12.79
N VAL A 18 7.64 -4.38 12.43
CA VAL A 18 7.13 -5.67 12.89
C VAL A 18 7.42 -6.72 11.81
N ARG A 19 8.11 -7.79 12.18
CA ARG A 19 8.38 -8.94 11.31
C ARG A 19 7.13 -9.79 11.12
N GLN A 20 7.16 -10.68 10.14
CA GLN A 20 6.09 -11.65 9.89
C GLN A 20 5.80 -12.56 11.10
N ASP A 21 6.80 -12.84 11.94
CA ASP A 21 6.65 -13.61 13.19
C ASP A 21 6.12 -12.77 14.37
N GLY A 22 5.73 -11.52 14.13
CA GLY A 22 5.22 -10.60 15.15
C GLY A 22 6.30 -10.01 16.06
N ARG A 23 7.59 -10.24 15.81
CA ARG A 23 8.69 -9.63 16.59
C ARG A 23 9.07 -8.26 16.04
N LEU A 24 9.53 -7.38 16.93
CA LEU A 24 10.11 -6.09 16.54
C LEU A 24 11.50 -6.30 15.95
N ALA A 25 11.75 -5.64 14.82
CA ALA A 25 13.06 -5.49 14.21
C ALA A 25 13.47 -4.01 14.23
N VAL A 26 14.65 -3.75 14.78
CA VAL A 26 15.21 -2.41 14.93
C VAL A 26 16.52 -2.33 14.15
N SER A 27 16.68 -1.28 13.35
CA SER A 27 17.84 -1.07 12.46
C SER A 27 18.25 0.41 12.44
N PRO A 28 19.56 0.73 12.39
CA PRO A 28 20.69 -0.19 12.49
C PRO A 28 20.90 -0.67 13.94
N ARG A 29 21.37 -1.91 14.11
CA ARG A 29 21.63 -2.47 15.45
C ARG A 29 22.73 -1.72 16.22
N SER A 30 23.70 -1.16 15.52
CA SER A 30 24.79 -0.38 16.10
C SER A 30 24.32 0.92 16.76
N GLY A 31 23.14 1.43 16.42
CA GLY A 31 22.56 2.63 17.03
C GLY A 31 21.76 2.35 18.31
N ILE A 32 21.57 1.09 18.70
CA ILE A 32 20.76 0.73 19.87
C ILE A 32 21.62 0.81 21.13
N THR A 33 21.44 1.89 21.89
CA THR A 33 22.05 2.03 23.22
C THR A 33 21.29 1.22 24.26
N SER A 34 21.89 0.94 25.41
CA SER A 34 21.22 0.22 26.51
C SER A 34 19.94 0.92 26.99
N GLN A 35 19.92 2.26 26.93
CA GLN A 35 18.74 3.04 27.28
C GLN A 35 17.61 2.85 26.24
N LEU A 36 17.94 2.88 24.94
CA LEU A 36 16.95 2.65 23.89
C LEU A 36 16.45 1.21 23.91
N ASP A 37 17.30 0.23 24.20
CA ASP A 37 16.89 -1.17 24.36
C ASP A 37 15.87 -1.34 25.50
N ALA A 38 16.11 -0.69 26.65
CA ALA A 38 15.16 -0.71 27.77
C ALA A 38 13.80 -0.12 27.36
N VAL A 39 13.80 1.06 26.71
CA VAL A 39 12.57 1.69 26.19
C VAL A 39 11.84 0.77 25.19
N ILE A 40 12.56 0.15 24.25
CA ILE A 40 11.97 -0.78 23.27
C ILE A 40 11.35 -1.99 23.97
N ARG A 41 12.00 -2.56 24.98
CA ARG A 41 11.46 -3.69 25.75
C ARG A 41 10.23 -3.31 26.56
N ASP A 42 10.31 -2.20 27.30
CA ASP A 42 9.25 -1.76 28.20
C ASP A 42 7.96 -1.39 27.44
N HIS A 43 8.09 -0.94 26.19
CA HIS A 43 6.97 -0.58 25.32
C HIS A 43 6.77 -1.52 24.13
N ALA A 44 7.32 -2.75 24.18
CA ALA A 44 7.30 -3.67 23.04
C ALA A 44 5.89 -4.04 22.57
N SER A 45 4.92 -4.15 23.48
CA SER A 45 3.51 -4.44 23.14
C SER A 45 2.86 -3.25 22.44
N GLU A 46 3.02 -2.05 22.98
CA GLU A 46 2.51 -0.80 22.38
C GLU A 46 3.12 -0.54 21.01
N LEU A 47 4.44 -0.68 20.87
CA LEU A 47 5.14 -0.51 19.60
C LEU A 47 4.64 -1.52 18.55
N ARG A 48 4.44 -2.79 18.93
CA ARG A 48 3.85 -3.79 18.02
C ARG A 48 2.43 -3.42 17.63
N ALA A 49 1.59 -3.05 18.59
CA ALA A 49 0.21 -2.67 18.32
C ALA A 49 0.15 -1.45 17.40
N ALA A 50 0.92 -0.40 17.68
CA ALA A 50 0.98 0.80 16.85
C ALA A 50 1.55 0.51 15.46
N LEU A 51 2.64 -0.23 15.33
CA LEU A 51 3.21 -0.55 14.01
C LEU A 51 2.35 -1.54 13.21
N SER A 52 1.54 -2.36 13.87
CA SER A 52 0.56 -3.24 13.22
C SER A 52 -0.73 -2.49 12.85
N ALA A 53 -1.10 -1.47 13.62
CA ALA A 53 -2.25 -0.62 13.38
C ALA A 53 -1.95 0.55 12.43
N THR A 54 -0.68 0.93 12.28
CA THR A 54 -0.24 1.91 11.29
C THR A 54 -0.46 1.28 9.93
N PRO A 55 -1.34 1.86 9.08
CA PRO A 55 -1.48 1.42 7.71
C PRO A 55 -0.08 1.43 7.12
N SER A 56 0.37 0.27 6.63
CA SER A 56 1.70 0.19 6.05
C SER A 56 1.84 1.31 5.02
N ARG A 57 3.00 1.94 4.84
CA ARG A 57 3.15 2.96 3.77
C ARG A 57 2.68 2.46 2.39
N TRP A 58 2.68 1.15 2.25
CA TRP A 58 2.18 0.35 1.14
C TRP A 58 0.65 0.44 0.92
N THR A 59 -0.13 0.88 1.91
CA THR A 59 -1.58 1.12 1.76
C THR A 59 -1.91 2.53 1.30
N HIS A 60 -0.93 3.44 1.21
CA HIS A 60 -1.13 4.76 0.63
C HIS A 60 -1.12 4.69 -0.90
N ASP A 61 -1.85 5.59 -1.54
CA ASP A 61 -1.82 5.77 -2.98
C ASP A 61 -0.41 6.20 -3.42
N PRO A 62 0.30 5.41 -4.26
CA PRO A 62 1.64 5.75 -4.74
C PRO A 62 1.65 6.87 -5.78
N ARG A 63 0.48 7.28 -6.30
CA ARG A 63 0.33 8.32 -7.32
C ARG A 63 -0.62 9.42 -6.85
N PRO A 64 -0.30 10.12 -5.74
CA PRO A 64 -1.14 11.21 -5.25
C PRO A 64 -1.18 12.39 -6.22
N ASP A 65 -0.29 12.45 -7.22
CA ASP A 65 -0.36 13.41 -8.33
C ASP A 65 -1.59 13.20 -9.23
N LEU A 66 -2.14 11.99 -9.25
CA LEU A 66 -3.35 11.62 -9.99
C LEU A 66 -4.59 11.81 -9.10
N ASN A 67 -4.94 13.07 -8.87
CA ASN A 67 -5.88 13.48 -7.82
C ASN A 67 -7.34 12.99 -8.02
N ASP A 68 -7.79 12.80 -9.25
CA ASP A 68 -9.22 12.60 -9.56
C ASP A 68 -9.83 11.37 -8.87
N ASP A 69 -9.04 10.34 -8.64
CA ASP A 69 -9.45 9.06 -8.07
C ASP A 69 -8.59 8.62 -6.87
N ALA A 70 -7.71 9.49 -6.38
CA ALA A 70 -6.80 9.17 -5.27
C ALA A 70 -7.53 8.71 -4.00
N ALA A 71 -8.69 9.33 -3.70
CA ALA A 71 -9.53 8.94 -2.58
C ALA A 71 -10.12 7.52 -2.74
N LEU A 72 -10.40 7.08 -3.97
CA LEU A 72 -10.88 5.72 -4.24
C LEU A 72 -9.75 4.70 -4.07
N TRP A 73 -8.54 5.03 -4.53
CA TRP A 73 -7.35 4.19 -4.31
C TRP A 73 -6.98 4.08 -2.84
N ALA A 74 -7.11 5.16 -2.07
CA ALA A 74 -6.90 5.16 -0.62
C ALA A 74 -7.92 4.27 0.12
N ARG A 75 -9.07 3.95 -0.48
CA ARG A 75 -10.03 2.96 0.05
C ARG A 75 -9.71 1.55 -0.42
N LEU A 76 -9.34 1.37 -1.69
CA LEU A 76 -9.10 0.06 -2.30
C LEU A 76 -7.81 -0.61 -1.81
N LEU A 77 -6.70 0.14 -1.75
CA LEU A 77 -5.38 -0.43 -1.43
C LEU A 77 -5.28 -1.03 -0.01
N PRO A 78 -5.86 -0.42 1.04
CA PRO A 78 -5.91 -1.07 2.35
C PRO A 78 -6.68 -2.39 2.35
N LEU A 79 -7.79 -2.49 1.60
CA LEU A 79 -8.57 -3.74 1.49
C LEU A 79 -7.76 -4.83 0.78
N ALA A 80 -7.06 -4.47 -0.31
CA ALA A 80 -6.18 -5.39 -1.02
C ALA A 80 -4.99 -5.82 -0.14
N TRP A 81 -4.37 -4.88 0.58
CA TRP A 81 -3.29 -5.17 1.51
C TRP A 81 -3.71 -6.14 2.62
N GLY A 82 -4.91 -5.95 3.19
CA GLY A 82 -5.47 -6.85 4.20
C GLY A 82 -5.68 -8.28 3.70
N ARG A 83 -5.81 -8.47 2.38
CA ARG A 83 -5.95 -9.79 1.75
C ARG A 83 -4.61 -10.48 1.58
N ASP A 84 -3.64 -9.83 0.93
CA ASP A 84 -2.37 -10.47 0.53
C ASP A 84 -1.19 -9.49 0.41
N GLY A 85 -1.14 -8.43 1.23
CA GLY A 85 -0.13 -7.38 1.13
C GLY A 85 1.34 -7.82 1.22
N SER A 86 1.63 -9.02 1.75
CA SER A 86 2.97 -9.60 1.77
C SER A 86 3.38 -10.30 0.46
N ASP A 87 2.43 -10.62 -0.42
CA ASP A 87 2.68 -11.24 -1.72
C ASP A 87 2.72 -10.17 -2.83
N ARG A 88 3.93 -9.93 -3.35
CA ARG A 88 4.15 -8.96 -4.44
C ARG A 88 3.53 -9.40 -5.78
N CYS A 89 3.28 -10.69 -5.96
CA CYS A 89 2.60 -11.24 -7.12
C CYS A 89 1.08 -11.44 -6.89
N GLY A 90 0.60 -11.12 -5.68
CA GLY A 90 -0.79 -11.19 -5.29
C GLY A 90 -1.64 -10.03 -5.83
N VAL A 91 -2.87 -9.97 -5.35
CA VAL A 91 -3.88 -8.97 -5.71
C VAL A 91 -3.41 -7.56 -5.36
N TYR A 92 -2.87 -7.38 -4.16
CA TYR A 92 -2.31 -6.09 -3.72
C TYR A 92 -1.20 -5.60 -4.66
N GLY A 93 -0.19 -6.45 -4.91
CA GLY A 93 0.95 -6.08 -5.77
C GLY A 93 0.50 -5.75 -7.19
N SER A 94 -0.45 -6.51 -7.72
CA SER A 94 -1.00 -6.29 -9.06
C SER A 94 -1.78 -4.97 -9.15
N LEU A 95 -2.66 -4.66 -8.19
CA LEU A 95 -3.41 -3.40 -8.16
C LEU A 95 -2.48 -2.19 -7.94
N LEU A 96 -1.49 -2.32 -7.06
CA LEU A 96 -0.48 -1.29 -6.84
C LEU A 96 0.29 -0.99 -8.13
N GLY A 97 0.74 -2.03 -8.85
CA GLY A 97 1.42 -1.89 -10.13
C GLY A 97 0.55 -1.18 -11.16
N MET A 98 -0.72 -1.57 -11.28
CA MET A 98 -1.67 -0.92 -12.19
C MET A 98 -1.87 0.57 -11.85
N ARG A 99 -1.98 0.94 -10.57
CA ARG A 99 -2.04 2.35 -10.14
C ARG A 99 -0.78 3.11 -10.53
N CYS A 100 0.40 2.55 -10.27
CA CYS A 100 1.67 3.16 -10.65
C CYS A 100 1.76 3.44 -12.16
N LEU A 101 1.22 2.54 -12.99
CA LEU A 101 1.11 2.69 -14.45
C LEU A 101 -0.02 3.64 -14.89
N GLY A 102 -0.73 4.29 -13.96
CA GLY A 102 -1.73 5.30 -14.27
C GLY A 102 -3.12 4.75 -14.58
N VAL A 103 -3.45 3.55 -14.10
CA VAL A 103 -4.85 3.10 -14.09
C VAL A 103 -5.65 3.94 -13.11
N GLN A 104 -6.84 4.33 -13.56
CA GLN A 104 -7.81 5.10 -12.80
C GLN A 104 -8.97 4.23 -12.33
N LEU A 105 -9.55 4.58 -11.18
CA LEU A 105 -10.83 4.09 -10.70
C LEU A 105 -11.93 5.06 -11.11
N VAL A 106 -12.92 4.57 -11.84
CA VAL A 106 -14.11 5.34 -12.22
C VAL A 106 -15.36 4.71 -11.59
N PRO A 107 -16.32 5.52 -11.10
CA PRO A 107 -17.60 5.00 -10.63
C PRO A 107 -18.37 4.31 -11.76
N GLY A 108 -18.80 3.07 -11.53
CA GLY A 108 -19.57 2.26 -12.48
C GLY A 108 -21.01 2.02 -12.06
N GLY A 109 -21.58 2.91 -11.23
CA GLY A 109 -22.88 2.72 -10.57
C GLY A 109 -22.71 2.11 -9.19
N ARG A 110 -22.89 0.79 -9.06
CA ARG A 110 -22.79 0.05 -7.78
C ARG A 110 -21.38 -0.47 -7.46
N THR A 111 -20.43 -0.31 -8.37
CA THR A 111 -19.05 -0.81 -8.24
C THR A 111 -18.08 0.15 -8.91
N LEU A 112 -16.81 0.08 -8.52
CA LEU A 112 -15.73 0.80 -9.20
C LEU A 112 -15.25 0.02 -10.43
N ARG A 113 -14.70 0.74 -11.41
CA ARG A 113 -14.09 0.14 -12.61
C ARG A 113 -12.69 0.66 -12.82
N LEU A 114 -11.80 -0.23 -13.27
CA LEU A 114 -10.45 0.12 -13.66
C LEU A 114 -10.44 0.60 -15.11
N HIS A 115 -9.88 1.78 -15.34
CA HIS A 115 -9.79 2.44 -16.63
C HIS A 115 -8.36 2.87 -16.91
N ALA A 116 -7.85 2.64 -18.12
CA ALA A 116 -6.56 3.20 -18.49
C ALA A 116 -6.68 4.72 -18.61
N ARG A 117 -5.77 5.48 -17.99
CA ARG A 117 -5.68 6.91 -18.29
C ARG A 117 -5.07 7.09 -19.67
N THR A 118 -5.83 7.69 -20.57
CA THR A 118 -5.30 8.25 -21.82
C THR A 118 -4.99 9.72 -21.56
N GLY A 119 -3.72 10.09 -21.52
CA GLY A 119 -3.32 11.49 -21.40
C GLY A 119 -3.69 12.31 -22.66
N PRO A 120 -3.74 13.65 -22.57
CA PRO A 120 -3.74 14.50 -23.77
C PRO A 120 -2.43 14.28 -24.56
N PRO A 121 -2.41 14.56 -25.88
CA PRO A 121 -1.18 14.49 -26.66
C PRO A 121 -0.10 15.39 -26.03
N GLY A 122 1.01 14.81 -25.55
CA GLY A 122 2.15 15.56 -25.00
C GLY A 122 2.63 15.14 -23.61
N ASP A 123 1.78 14.52 -22.78
CA ASP A 123 2.23 13.81 -21.57
C ASP A 123 2.53 12.36 -21.93
N PRO A 124 3.62 11.74 -21.44
CA PRO A 124 3.84 10.31 -21.65
C PRO A 124 2.67 9.57 -21.00
N PRO A 125 1.82 8.87 -21.78
CA PRO A 125 0.76 8.10 -21.18
C PRO A 125 1.43 6.96 -20.39
N GLY A 126 0.92 6.67 -19.20
CA GLY A 126 1.39 5.47 -18.47
C GLY A 126 1.16 4.18 -19.28
N TRP A 127 0.24 4.25 -20.24
CA TRP A 127 -0.10 3.21 -21.21
C TRP A 127 0.08 3.74 -22.63
N VAL A 128 1.00 3.19 -23.42
CA VAL A 128 1.27 3.65 -24.79
C VAL A 128 0.07 3.40 -25.71
N THR A 129 -0.71 2.34 -25.47
CA THR A 129 -1.92 2.00 -26.21
C THR A 129 -2.99 1.30 -25.36
N PRO A 130 -4.28 1.32 -25.76
CA PRO A 130 -5.33 0.50 -25.14
C PRO A 130 -5.04 -1.01 -25.16
N GLU A 131 -4.31 -1.50 -26.16
CA GLU A 131 -3.86 -2.89 -26.27
C GLU A 131 -2.86 -3.25 -25.18
N GLN A 132 -1.88 -2.38 -24.90
CA GLN A 132 -0.92 -2.58 -23.83
C GLN A 132 -1.60 -2.69 -22.47
N TYR A 133 -2.60 -1.82 -22.22
CA TYR A 133 -3.42 -1.93 -21.01
C TYR A 133 -4.14 -3.28 -20.92
N ARG A 134 -4.75 -3.74 -22.02
CA ARG A 134 -5.44 -5.05 -22.06
C ARG A 134 -4.48 -6.21 -21.80
N GLU A 135 -3.26 -6.14 -22.30
CA GLU A 135 -2.23 -7.16 -22.09
C GLU A 135 -1.78 -7.21 -20.64
N GLU A 136 -1.39 -6.09 -20.05
CA GLU A 136 -0.97 -6.05 -18.64
C GLU A 136 -2.14 -6.39 -17.70
N ARG A 137 -3.36 -5.93 -18.00
CA ARG A 137 -4.57 -6.35 -17.28
C ARG A 137 -4.75 -7.86 -17.32
N ARG A 138 -4.56 -8.49 -18.47
CA ARG A 138 -4.64 -9.96 -18.61
C ARG A 138 -3.53 -10.66 -17.83
N ARG A 139 -2.33 -10.11 -17.87
CA ARG A 139 -1.17 -10.69 -17.18
C ARG A 139 -1.29 -10.61 -15.67
N TRP A 140 -1.73 -9.48 -15.13
CA TRP A 140 -1.65 -9.18 -13.70
C TRP A 140 -2.99 -9.23 -12.97
N LEU A 141 -4.11 -8.90 -13.62
CA LEU A 141 -5.42 -8.86 -12.93
C LEU A 141 -6.28 -10.08 -13.22
N ASP A 142 -6.24 -10.66 -14.42
CA ASP A 142 -7.10 -11.81 -14.75
C ASP A 142 -6.82 -13.05 -13.87
N PRO A 143 -5.57 -13.38 -13.45
CA PRO A 143 -5.33 -14.45 -12.47
C PRO A 143 -6.04 -14.22 -11.12
N HIS A 144 -6.35 -12.97 -10.83
CA HIS A 144 -6.92 -12.48 -9.57
C HIS A 144 -8.35 -11.97 -9.72
N ARG A 145 -9.00 -12.26 -10.85
CA ARG A 145 -10.24 -11.60 -11.31
C ARG A 145 -11.32 -11.52 -10.24
N GLU A 146 -11.65 -12.65 -9.61
CA GLU A 146 -12.73 -12.71 -8.62
C GLU A 146 -12.40 -11.89 -7.36
N ALA A 147 -11.14 -11.92 -6.93
CA ALA A 147 -10.69 -11.11 -5.80
C ALA A 147 -10.72 -9.61 -6.12
N VAL A 148 -10.30 -9.23 -7.32
CA VAL A 148 -10.35 -7.83 -7.78
C VAL A 148 -11.79 -7.33 -7.84
N ILE A 149 -12.74 -8.12 -8.36
CA ILE A 149 -14.16 -7.73 -8.41
C ILE A 149 -14.70 -7.48 -7.00
N ALA A 150 -14.49 -8.42 -6.07
CA ALA A 150 -14.97 -8.28 -4.69
C ALA A 150 -14.39 -7.03 -4.00
N LEU A 151 -13.12 -6.71 -4.25
CA LEU A 151 -12.48 -5.52 -3.70
C LEU A 151 -13.03 -4.21 -4.31
N LEU A 152 -13.31 -4.19 -5.61
CA LEU A 152 -13.88 -3.02 -6.29
C LEU A 152 -15.32 -2.74 -5.82
N GLU A 153 -16.08 -3.77 -5.49
CA GLU A 153 -17.40 -3.65 -4.87
C GLU A 153 -17.30 -3.09 -3.45
N ALA A 154 -16.44 -3.67 -2.60
CA ALA A 154 -16.24 -3.22 -1.22
C ALA A 154 -15.66 -1.80 -1.12
N ALA A 155 -14.82 -1.40 -2.06
CA ALA A 155 -14.28 -0.03 -2.12
C ALA A 155 -15.30 0.98 -2.67
N GLY A 156 -16.34 0.52 -3.37
CA GLY A 156 -17.38 1.36 -3.96
C GLY A 156 -18.59 1.62 -3.06
N SER A 157 -18.84 0.75 -2.07
CA SER A 157 -19.93 0.86 -1.08
C SER A 157 -19.69 1.94 -0.05
#